data_AF-A0A836UN34-F1
#
_entry.id   AF-A0A836UN34-F1
#
_cell.length_a   1.000
_cell.length_b   1.000
_cell.length_c   1.000
_cell.angle_alpha   90.00
_cell.angle_beta   90.00
_cell.angle_gamma   90.00
#
_symmetry.space_group_name_H-M   'P 1'
#
loop_
_entity.id
_entity.type
_entity.pdbx_description
1 polymer ?
#
loop_
_entity_poly.entity_id
_entity_poly.type
_entity_poly.pdbx_seq_one_letter_code
_entity_poly.pdbx_strand_id
1 'polypeptide(L)'
;MKKVSSRQASGKSPGTAQKRIVYRVTNWATYEQGLIQRGRLDVWVSEAVLDAWRYSGPSQRGAQFYSSDLAIETALTIRKLFKLPLRQTEGFVQSLLDLLGAPDHTTLSRRQKGLSIDLGVQPRWKHACKMEPSRARKIEPL
;
A
#
# COMPACT_ATOMS: atom_id res chain seq x y z
N MET A 1 55.50 62.87 44.49
CA MET A 1 54.18 62.20 44.41
C MET A 1 53.82 62.01 42.94
N LYS A 2 53.79 60.78 42.41
CA LYS A 2 53.33 60.48 41.05
C LYS A 2 52.09 59.60 41.16
N LYS A 3 50.90 60.12 40.82
CA LYS A 3 49.69 59.29 40.77
C LYS A 3 49.71 58.48 39.48
N VAL A 4 49.88 57.16 39.59
CA VAL A 4 49.62 56.22 38.49
C VAL A 4 48.11 55.96 38.48
N SER A 5 47.43 56.40 37.44
CA SER A 5 46.01 56.12 37.23
C SER A 5 45.87 54.75 36.55
N SER A 6 45.51 53.72 37.32
CA SER A 6 45.10 52.43 36.77
C SER A 6 43.65 52.52 36.31
N ARG A 7 43.41 53.07 35.12
CA ARG A 7 42.14 52.85 34.40
C ARG A 7 42.34 51.74 33.39
N GLN A 8 42.02 50.51 33.78
CA GLN A 8 41.74 49.47 32.79
C GLN A 8 40.40 49.80 32.14
N ALA A 9 40.42 50.15 30.86
CA ALA A 9 39.22 50.18 30.05
C ALA A 9 38.78 48.72 29.84
N SER A 10 37.61 48.36 30.38
CA SER A 10 36.95 47.10 30.09
C SER A 10 36.46 47.11 28.65
N GLY A 11 37.35 46.78 27.72
CA GLY A 11 36.98 46.50 26.34
C GLY A 11 36.00 45.33 26.32
N LYS A 12 34.74 45.61 26.01
CA LYS A 12 33.71 44.58 25.80
C LYS A 12 34.09 43.81 24.54
N SER A 13 34.53 42.57 24.70
CA SER A 13 34.82 41.67 23.58
C SER A 13 33.58 41.58 22.68
N PRO A 14 33.71 41.78 21.36
CA PRO A 14 32.59 41.65 20.46
C PRO A 14 32.18 40.18 20.46
N GLY A 15 30.99 39.90 21.01
CA GLY A 15 30.40 38.57 20.97
C GLY A 15 30.31 38.12 19.52
N THR A 16 30.89 36.98 19.20
CA THR A 16 30.94 36.43 17.84
C THR A 16 29.51 36.14 17.39
N ALA A 17 28.93 37.01 16.56
CA ALA A 17 27.62 36.78 15.97
C ALA A 17 27.73 35.56 15.04
N GLN A 18 27.18 34.43 15.47
CA GLN A 18 27.21 33.20 14.68
C GLN A 18 26.46 33.41 13.35
N LYS A 19 27.20 33.29 12.25
CA LYS A 19 26.67 33.41 10.90
C LYS A 19 25.70 32.24 10.65
N ARG A 20 24.42 32.54 10.44
CA ARG A 20 23.42 31.53 10.07
C ARG A 20 23.79 30.91 8.73
N ILE A 21 24.21 29.65 8.76
CA ILE A 21 24.43 28.86 7.55
C ILE A 21 23.04 28.50 6.99
N VAL A 22 22.74 29.03 5.80
CA VAL A 22 21.51 28.69 5.07
C VAL A 22 21.86 27.60 4.08
N TYR A 23 21.39 26.38 4.35
CA TYR A 23 21.57 25.24 3.46
C TYR A 23 20.54 25.32 2.31
N ARG A 24 21.02 25.20 1.06
CA ARG A 24 20.15 25.05 -0.11
C ARG A 24 19.91 23.56 -0.38
N VAL A 25 18.66 23.12 -0.33
CA VAL A 25 18.28 21.75 -0.67
C VAL A 25 18.22 21.62 -2.19
N THR A 26 19.22 20.96 -2.78
CA THR A 26 19.30 20.69 -4.22
C THR A 26 18.65 19.37 -4.64
N ASN A 27 18.35 18.49 -3.69
CA ASN A 27 17.78 17.16 -3.93
C ASN A 27 16.23 17.16 -3.99
N TRP A 28 15.55 18.31 -3.95
CA TRP A 28 14.09 18.34 -3.78
C TRP A 28 13.33 17.47 -4.79
N ALA A 29 13.70 17.55 -6.08
CA ALA A 29 13.06 16.78 -7.15
C ALA A 29 13.21 15.26 -6.97
N THR A 30 14.41 14.78 -6.62
CA THR A 30 14.66 13.35 -6.37
C THR A 30 13.92 12.84 -5.13
N TYR A 31 13.85 13.66 -4.08
CA TYR A 31 13.08 13.34 -2.88
C TYR A 31 11.57 13.25 -3.18
N GLU A 32 11.03 14.21 -3.93
CA GLU A 32 9.63 14.24 -4.36
C GLU A 32 9.26 13.03 -5.24
N GLN A 33 10.12 12.68 -6.20
CA GLN A 33 9.92 11.46 -7.01
C GLN A 33 9.89 10.20 -6.13
N GLY A 34 10.75 10.13 -5.12
CA GLY A 34 10.71 9.05 -4.13
C GLY A 34 9.41 8.99 -3.34
N LEU A 35 8.77 10.14 -3.07
CA LEU A 35 7.45 10.18 -2.42
C LEU A 35 6.33 9.71 -3.36
N ILE A 36 6.34 10.15 -4.62
CA ILE A 36 5.36 9.71 -5.63
C ILE A 36 5.45 8.19 -5.83
N GLN A 37 6.67 7.65 -5.95
CA GLN A 37 6.89 6.21 -6.13
C GLN A 37 6.38 5.37 -4.96
N ARG A 38 6.36 5.90 -3.74
CA ARG A 38 5.77 5.19 -2.58
C ARG A 38 4.25 5.05 -2.68
N GLY A 39 3.59 5.98 -3.36
CA GLY A 39 2.15 5.97 -3.58
C GLY A 39 1.73 5.38 -4.93
N ARG A 40 2.69 5.07 -5.81
CA ARG A 40 2.44 4.47 -7.12
C ARG A 40 2.00 3.02 -6.93
N LEU A 41 0.90 2.66 -7.55
CA LEU A 41 0.34 1.32 -7.51
C LEU A 41 0.32 0.76 -8.94
N ASP A 42 1.09 -0.31 -9.15
CA ASP A 42 1.14 -1.04 -10.42
C ASP A 42 0.47 -2.41 -10.21
N VAL A 43 -0.49 -2.78 -11.07
CA VAL A 43 -1.25 -4.04 -10.98
C VAL A 43 -0.99 -4.90 -12.19
N TRP A 44 -0.59 -6.14 -11.92
CA TRP A 44 -0.45 -7.17 -12.94
C TRP A 44 -1.73 -7.99 -13.00
N VAL A 45 -2.36 -8.00 -14.17
CA VAL A 45 -3.56 -8.78 -14.44
C VAL A 45 -3.20 -9.84 -15.48
N SER A 46 -3.52 -11.11 -15.18
CA SER A 46 -3.29 -12.21 -16.13
C SER A 46 -4.28 -12.14 -17.30
N GLU A 47 -3.86 -12.58 -18.48
CA GLU A 47 -4.73 -12.60 -19.68
C GLU A 47 -6.05 -13.35 -19.44
N ALA A 48 -6.00 -14.50 -18.75
CA ALA A 48 -7.19 -15.29 -18.40
C ALA A 48 -8.21 -14.50 -17.57
N VAL A 49 -7.75 -13.54 -16.76
CA VAL A 49 -8.63 -12.65 -15.98
C VAL A 49 -9.24 -11.58 -16.88
N LEU A 50 -8.50 -11.07 -17.87
CA LEU A 50 -9.03 -10.13 -18.87
C LEU A 50 -10.15 -10.81 -19.67
N ASP A 51 -9.91 -12.03 -20.14
CA ASP A 51 -10.89 -12.84 -20.90
C ASP A 51 -12.14 -13.16 -20.07
N ALA A 52 -11.95 -13.51 -18.79
CA ALA A 52 -13.04 -13.86 -17.88
C ALA A 52 -13.66 -12.65 -17.15
N TRP A 53 -13.26 -11.40 -17.48
CA TRP A 53 -13.73 -10.21 -16.77
C TRP A 53 -15.20 -9.92 -17.04
N ARG A 54 -15.61 -10.09 -18.30
CA ARG A 54 -17.00 -9.91 -18.72
C ARG A 54 -17.79 -11.19 -18.53
N TYR A 55 -19.08 -11.05 -18.29
CA TYR A 55 -19.95 -12.22 -18.17
C TYR A 55 -20.06 -12.94 -19.52
N SER A 56 -19.73 -14.23 -19.54
CA SER A 56 -19.78 -15.10 -20.72
C SER A 56 -20.82 -16.24 -20.61
N GLY A 57 -21.69 -16.18 -19.59
CA GLY A 57 -22.69 -17.22 -19.33
C GLY A 57 -23.94 -17.11 -20.21
N PRO A 58 -24.91 -18.03 -20.01
CA PRO A 58 -26.16 -18.05 -20.78
C PRO A 58 -26.94 -16.74 -20.59
N SER A 59 -27.59 -16.30 -21.67
CA SER A 59 -28.45 -15.12 -21.62
C SER A 59 -29.60 -15.36 -20.64
N GLN A 60 -29.80 -14.44 -19.69
CA GLN A 60 -30.89 -14.53 -18.72
C GLN A 60 -32.07 -13.65 -19.11
N ARG A 61 -33.27 -14.08 -18.74
CA ARG A 61 -34.49 -13.28 -18.92
C ARG A 61 -34.48 -12.12 -17.91
N GLY A 62 -34.49 -10.88 -18.41
CA GLY A 62 -34.43 -9.67 -17.59
C GLY A 62 -33.15 -8.88 -17.85
N ALA A 63 -32.55 -8.29 -16.81
CA ALA A 63 -31.32 -7.51 -16.94
C ALA A 63 -30.10 -8.43 -17.10
N GLN A 64 -29.41 -8.40 -18.25
CA GLN A 64 -28.22 -9.22 -18.47
C GLN A 64 -27.08 -8.82 -17.53
N PHE A 65 -26.28 -9.80 -17.08
CA PHE A 65 -25.06 -9.51 -16.34
C PHE A 65 -23.98 -9.01 -17.31
N TYR A 66 -23.38 -7.87 -17.00
CA TYR A 66 -22.23 -7.33 -17.74
C TYR A 66 -20.90 -7.77 -17.11
N SER A 67 -20.88 -7.94 -15.79
CA SER A 67 -19.71 -8.34 -15.01
C SER A 67 -19.77 -9.83 -14.62
N SER A 68 -18.63 -10.52 -14.71
CA SER A 68 -18.48 -11.88 -14.21
C SER A 68 -18.43 -11.93 -12.67
N ASP A 69 -18.59 -13.13 -12.09
CA ASP A 69 -18.39 -13.32 -10.65
C ASP A 69 -16.96 -12.97 -10.22
N LEU A 70 -15.98 -13.23 -11.07
CA LEU A 70 -14.57 -12.89 -10.85
C LEU A 70 -14.35 -11.37 -10.77
N ALA A 71 -14.99 -10.58 -11.63
CA ALA A 71 -14.94 -9.12 -11.56
C ALA A 71 -15.59 -8.57 -10.28
N ILE A 72 -16.66 -9.21 -9.81
CA ILE A 72 -17.35 -8.80 -8.57
C ILE A 72 -16.52 -9.17 -7.34
N GLU A 73 -15.95 -10.38 -7.31
CA GLU A 73 -15.09 -10.83 -6.24
C GLU A 73 -13.87 -9.90 -6.11
N THR A 74 -13.16 -9.62 -7.20
CA THR A 74 -12.01 -8.70 -7.21
C THR A 74 -12.37 -7.28 -6.77
N ALA A 75 -13.51 -6.74 -7.18
CA ALA A 75 -13.95 -5.44 -6.68
C ALA A 75 -14.23 -5.47 -5.16
N LEU A 76 -14.85 -6.54 -4.66
CA LEU A 76 -15.16 -6.68 -3.24
C LEU A 76 -13.92 -7.00 -2.37
N THR A 77 -12.88 -7.65 -2.93
CA THR A 77 -11.59 -7.81 -2.23
C THR A 77 -10.89 -6.47 -2.09
N ILE A 78 -10.79 -5.69 -3.17
CA ILE A 78 -10.25 -4.32 -3.14
C ILE A 78 -10.98 -3.46 -2.11
N ARG A 79 -12.32 -3.52 -2.11
CA ARG A 79 -13.14 -2.85 -1.10
C ARG A 79 -12.70 -3.19 0.33
N LYS A 80 -12.55 -4.48 0.63
CA LYS A 80 -12.16 -4.95 1.97
C LYS A 80 -10.73 -4.53 2.33
N LEU A 81 -9.80 -4.60 1.39
CA LEU A 81 -8.39 -4.24 1.59
C LEU A 81 -8.24 -2.75 1.92
N PHE A 82 -8.89 -1.89 1.15
CA PHE A 82 -8.79 -0.43 1.31
C PHE A 82 -9.88 0.17 2.20
N LYS A 83 -10.79 -0.66 2.73
CA LYS A 83 -11.91 -0.26 3.60
C LYS A 83 -12.80 0.82 2.98
N LEU A 84 -13.12 0.66 1.70
CA LEU A 84 -13.89 1.64 0.92
C LEU A 84 -15.42 1.39 1.01
N PRO A 85 -16.26 2.43 0.89
CA PRO A 85 -17.68 2.27 0.57
C PRO A 85 -17.84 1.78 -0.88
N LEU A 86 -18.99 1.16 -1.20
CA LEU A 86 -19.21 0.53 -2.51
C LEU A 86 -19.10 1.51 -3.69
N ARG A 87 -19.63 2.73 -3.56
CA ARG A 87 -19.53 3.77 -4.61
C ARG A 87 -18.09 4.22 -4.86
N GLN A 88 -17.28 4.30 -3.80
CA GLN A 88 -15.87 4.65 -3.94
C GLN A 88 -15.06 3.47 -4.49
N THR A 89 -15.48 2.24 -4.19
CA THR A 89 -14.87 1.03 -4.78
C THR A 89 -15.09 1.00 -6.29
N GLU A 90 -16.30 1.31 -6.76
CA GLU A 90 -16.61 1.39 -8.19
C GLU A 90 -15.67 2.38 -8.90
N GLY A 91 -15.59 3.63 -8.43
CA GLY A 91 -14.70 4.63 -9.02
C GLY A 91 -13.21 4.28 -8.92
N PHE A 92 -12.79 3.64 -7.81
CA PHE A 92 -11.41 3.21 -7.64
C PHE A 92 -11.03 2.08 -8.60
N VAL A 93 -11.88 1.05 -8.71
CA VAL A 93 -11.69 -0.06 -9.64
C VAL A 93 -11.73 0.44 -11.08
N GLN A 94 -12.61 1.39 -11.39
CA GLN A 94 -12.67 2.02 -12.71
C GLN A 94 -11.35 2.70 -13.03
N SER A 95 -10.86 3.60 -12.17
CA SER A 95 -9.57 4.27 -12.35
C SER A 95 -8.38 3.33 -12.43
N LEU A 96 -8.44 2.16 -11.79
CA LEU A 96 -7.35 1.18 -11.80
C LEU A 96 -7.37 0.30 -13.05
N LEU A 97 -8.57 -0.01 -13.54
CA LEU A 97 -8.84 -0.96 -14.61
C LEU A 97 -9.68 -0.28 -15.71
N ASP A 98 -9.29 0.94 -16.11
CA ASP A 98 -10.07 1.78 -17.03
C ASP A 98 -10.45 1.03 -18.33
N LEU A 99 -9.60 0.10 -18.77
CA LEU A 99 -9.83 -0.71 -19.96
C LEU A 99 -10.89 -1.82 -19.78
N LEU A 100 -11.05 -2.36 -18.57
CA LEU A 100 -11.89 -3.52 -18.28
C LEU A 100 -13.30 -3.12 -17.82
N GLY A 101 -13.44 -1.92 -17.27
CA GLY A 101 -14.68 -1.42 -16.68
C GLY A 101 -14.97 -2.01 -15.31
N ALA A 102 -15.60 -1.22 -14.44
CA ALA A 102 -15.94 -1.63 -13.08
C ALA A 102 -17.39 -2.13 -12.96
N PRO A 103 -17.67 -3.13 -12.11
CA PRO A 103 -19.04 -3.46 -11.74
C PRO A 103 -19.69 -2.31 -10.95
N ASP A 104 -20.90 -1.93 -11.35
CA ASP A 104 -21.70 -0.91 -10.65
C ASP A 104 -21.94 -1.29 -9.17
N HIS A 105 -21.88 -0.31 -8.26
CA HIS A 105 -22.12 -0.48 -6.82
C HIS A 105 -23.47 -1.14 -6.52
N THR A 106 -24.50 -0.95 -7.35
CA THR A 106 -25.78 -1.66 -7.17
C THR A 106 -25.65 -3.16 -7.44
N THR A 107 -24.86 -3.53 -8.44
CA THR A 107 -24.55 -4.93 -8.79
C THR A 107 -23.72 -5.59 -7.69
N LEU A 108 -22.70 -4.89 -7.19
CA LEU A 108 -21.91 -5.33 -6.05
C LEU A 108 -22.80 -5.58 -4.81
N SER A 109 -23.67 -4.62 -4.47
CA SER A 109 -24.56 -4.73 -3.31
C SER A 109 -25.51 -5.93 -3.40
N ARG A 110 -26.08 -6.20 -4.58
CA ARG A 110 -27.00 -7.33 -4.80
C ARG A 110 -26.29 -8.67 -4.79
N ARG A 111 -25.12 -8.77 -5.45
CA ARG A 111 -24.45 -10.07 -5.68
C ARG A 111 -23.46 -10.45 -4.58
N GLN A 112 -23.00 -9.51 -3.74
CA GLN A 112 -22.06 -9.82 -2.64
C GLN A 112 -22.56 -10.92 -1.71
N LYS A 113 -23.88 -11.04 -1.48
CA LYS A 113 -24.44 -12.03 -0.55
C LYS A 113 -24.27 -13.46 -1.07
N GLY A 114 -24.20 -13.66 -2.38
CA GLY A 114 -24.03 -14.96 -3.02
C GLY A 114 -22.57 -15.37 -3.22
N LEU A 115 -21.61 -14.49 -2.90
CA LEU A 115 -20.19 -14.72 -3.15
C LEU A 115 -19.42 -14.84 -1.84
N SER A 116 -18.85 -16.01 -1.60
CA SER A 116 -17.91 -16.22 -0.50
C SER A 116 -16.55 -15.69 -0.91
N ILE A 117 -16.19 -14.50 -0.42
CA ILE A 117 -14.88 -13.89 -0.68
C ILE A 117 -13.90 -14.40 0.36
N ASP A 118 -13.09 -15.38 -0.02
CA ASP A 118 -11.95 -15.81 0.79
C ASP A 118 -10.73 -14.94 0.48
N LEU A 119 -10.39 -14.06 1.42
CA LEU A 119 -9.11 -13.40 1.37
C LEU A 119 -8.12 -14.41 1.93
N GLY A 120 -7.42 -15.13 1.05
CA GLY A 120 -6.33 -16.06 1.38
C GLY A 120 -5.14 -15.38 2.05
N VAL A 121 -5.40 -14.65 3.13
CA VAL A 121 -4.42 -13.99 3.98
C VAL A 121 -3.66 -15.11 4.65
N GLN A 122 -2.48 -15.40 4.11
CA GLN A 122 -1.53 -16.27 4.80
C GLN A 122 -1.30 -15.68 6.19
N PRO A 123 -1.67 -16.39 7.27
CA PRO A 123 -1.47 -15.88 8.61
C PRO A 123 0.03 -15.63 8.75
N ARG A 124 0.38 -14.36 8.95
CA ARG A 124 1.76 -13.92 9.15
C ARG A 124 2.29 -14.64 10.39
N TRP A 125 3.08 -15.69 10.15
CA TRP A 125 3.82 -16.53 11.10
C TRP A 125 3.32 -16.48 12.56
N LYS A 126 2.58 -17.49 12.99
CA LYS A 126 2.56 -17.85 14.41
C LYS A 126 3.58 -18.96 14.52
N HIS A 127 4.71 -18.70 15.18
CA HIS A 127 5.82 -19.64 15.28
C HIS A 127 5.31 -21.07 15.47
N ALA A 128 5.43 -21.90 14.43
CA ALA A 128 5.37 -23.33 14.58
C ALA A 128 6.67 -23.78 15.25
N CYS A 129 6.83 -23.47 16.53
CA CYS A 129 7.72 -24.26 17.38
C CYS A 129 6.98 -25.57 17.68
N LYS A 130 6.86 -26.43 16.66
CA LYS A 130 6.76 -27.86 16.91
C LYS A 130 8.20 -28.34 17.02
N MET A 131 8.65 -28.54 18.26
CA MET A 131 9.79 -29.40 18.55
C MET A 131 9.57 -30.74 17.83
N GLU A 132 10.37 -31.01 16.81
CA GLU A 132 10.62 -32.37 16.34
C GLU A 132 11.42 -33.08 17.44
N PRO A 133 10.92 -34.16 18.06
CA PRO A 133 11.71 -34.91 19.00
C PRO A 133 12.78 -35.67 18.21
N SER A 134 13.99 -35.12 18.22
CA SER A 134 15.22 -35.78 17.84
C SER A 134 15.30 -37.16 18.54
N ARG A 135 14.86 -38.22 17.86
CA ARG A 135 15.03 -39.59 18.36
C ARG A 135 15.51 -40.53 17.26
N ALA A 136 16.82 -40.76 17.34
CA ALA A 136 17.53 -41.99 16.98
C ALA A 136 17.58 -42.39 15.49
N ARG A 137 18.55 -41.81 14.76
CA ARG A 137 19.31 -42.61 13.79
C ARG A 137 20.12 -43.65 14.58
N LYS A 138 19.59 -44.87 14.70
CA LYS A 138 20.42 -46.04 15.02
C LYS A 138 21.34 -46.28 13.82
N ILE A 139 22.63 -46.14 14.06
CA ILE A 139 23.68 -46.73 13.24
C ILE A 139 23.84 -48.15 13.77
N GLU A 140 23.66 -49.16 12.94
CA GLU A 140 24.23 -50.49 13.17
C GLU A 140 25.05 -50.90 11.94
N PRO A 141 26.27 -51.43 12.13
CA PRO A 141 27.21 -51.72 11.05
C PRO A 141 27.04 -53.15 10.51
N LEU A 142 27.30 -53.28 9.20
CA LEU A 142 27.49 -54.50 8.38
C LEU A 142 26.48 -55.65 8.54
#